data_AF-Q86QH6-F1
#
_entry.id   AF-Q86QH6-F1
#
_cell.length_a   1.000
_cell.length_b   1.000
_cell.length_c   1.000
_cell.angle_alpha   90.00
_cell.angle_beta   90.00
_cell.angle_gamma   90.00
#
_symmetry.space_group_name_H-M   'P 1'
#
loop_
_entity.id
_entity.type
_entity.pdbx_description
1 polymer ?
#
loop_
_entity_poly.entity_id
_entity_poly.type
_entity_poly.pdbx_seq_one_letter_code
_entity_poly.pdbx_strand_id
1 'polypeptide(L)'
;DKTGTLTQNLMSVVQGYIGLQRFNVRDPGDVPTPIVLRNVPAASRDLLVEGLSLNSSSEKVVCRTGRDGESVARPYWQWRVDKGNKTDNALLDFVDRVLLQDGDPTDMTSRPHQRVRAGSRHGFAIFPFTSERKFMSVVVAGPGGVLTQHVKGGSDRVLEMCDRYVSASGAEEPLTDSMRTKIVVQIRSLANDANRTIGVAYGRVDGEALPASEPTVPLVWLALVGIQDPLRPEVPDAVRKCQQAGVTVRMCTGDNLDTAVAISRQCGIYNRLRGDVAMTGKEFRSLVYDAYGSSANMEKFWPILDRMVVMARSQPLDKQLLVLMLMMRGEVVAVTGDGVN
;
A
#
# COMPACT_ATOMS: atom_id res chain seq x y z
N ASP A 1 9.18 12.29 -10.69
CA ASP A 1 9.01 11.16 -9.74
C ASP A 1 7.52 10.91 -9.51
N LYS A 2 7.12 9.80 -8.87
CA LYS A 2 5.71 9.49 -8.56
C LYS A 2 5.30 9.91 -7.15
N THR A 3 5.92 9.30 -6.13
CA THR A 3 5.55 9.50 -4.72
C THR A 3 5.76 10.95 -4.34
N GLY A 4 4.78 11.59 -3.70
CA GLY A 4 4.84 12.99 -3.25
C GLY A 4 4.97 14.08 -4.33
N THR A 5 5.34 13.72 -5.56
CA THR A 5 5.32 14.60 -6.74
C THR A 5 3.97 14.51 -7.45
N LEU A 6 3.63 13.37 -8.06
CA LEU A 6 2.35 13.16 -8.74
C LEU A 6 1.22 12.75 -7.79
N THR A 7 1.61 12.17 -6.65
CA THR A 7 0.71 11.66 -5.63
C THR A 7 0.83 12.49 -4.36
N GLN A 8 -0.20 12.46 -3.53
CA GLN A 8 -0.28 13.29 -2.32
C GLN A 8 0.65 12.80 -1.20
N ASN A 9 1.22 11.61 -1.33
CA ASN A 9 2.00 10.94 -0.28
C ASN A 9 1.13 10.60 0.95
N LEU A 10 -0.16 10.35 0.71
CA LEU A 10 -1.20 10.09 1.71
C LEU A 10 -1.77 8.69 1.49
N MET A 11 -0.95 7.68 1.77
CA MET A 11 -1.35 6.27 1.69
C MET A 11 -2.64 6.05 2.48
N SER A 12 -3.67 5.55 1.81
CA SER A 12 -5.00 5.40 2.38
C SER A 12 -5.64 4.10 1.93
N VAL A 13 -6.39 3.43 2.81
CA VAL A 13 -7.25 2.31 2.40
C VAL A 13 -8.39 2.88 1.56
N VAL A 14 -8.54 2.40 0.32
CA VAL A 14 -9.57 2.88 -0.61
C VAL A 14 -10.63 1.83 -0.93
N GLN A 15 -10.29 0.55 -0.86
CA GLN A 15 -11.21 -0.56 -1.11
C GLN A 15 -10.64 -1.88 -0.61
N GLY A 16 -11.42 -2.95 -0.66
CA GLY A 16 -10.96 -4.28 -0.32
C GLY A 16 -12.07 -5.30 -0.20
N TYR A 17 -11.74 -6.42 0.43
CA TYR A 17 -12.65 -7.51 0.74
C TYR A 17 -12.45 -7.94 2.19
N ILE A 18 -13.52 -8.15 2.95
CA ILE A 18 -13.49 -8.72 4.31
C ILE A 18 -14.50 -9.86 4.32
N GLY A 19 -14.06 -11.09 4.62
CA GLY A 19 -14.91 -12.28 4.48
C GLY A 19 -15.46 -12.42 3.05
N LEU A 20 -14.63 -12.18 2.02
CA LEU A 20 -15.00 -12.08 0.60
C LEU A 20 -16.01 -10.97 0.23
N GLN A 21 -16.43 -10.13 1.16
CA GLN A 21 -17.36 -9.05 0.88
C GLN A 21 -16.64 -7.77 0.49
N ARG A 22 -16.94 -7.26 -0.70
CA ARG A 22 -16.29 -6.03 -1.21
C ARG A 22 -16.74 -4.81 -0.41
N PHE A 23 -15.79 -3.95 -0.09
CA PHE A 23 -16.04 -2.60 0.43
C PHE A 23 -15.26 -1.56 -0.37
N ASN A 24 -15.74 -0.32 -0.35
CA ASN A 24 -15.07 0.85 -0.91
C ASN A 24 -15.15 2.01 0.10
N VAL A 25 -14.11 2.83 0.16
CA VAL A 25 -14.01 4.01 1.03
C VAL A 25 -14.17 5.24 0.15
N ARG A 26 -15.24 6.04 0.39
CA ARG A 26 -15.56 7.23 -0.43
C ARG A 26 -14.54 8.35 -0.26
N ASP A 27 -14.15 8.61 0.99
CA ASP A 27 -13.21 9.66 1.35
C ASP A 27 -12.00 9.03 2.04
N PRO A 28 -10.99 8.52 1.31
CA PRO A 28 -9.84 7.84 1.92
C PRO A 28 -8.98 8.78 2.78
N GLY A 29 -8.26 8.20 3.74
CA GLY A 29 -7.32 8.91 4.61
C GLY A 29 -7.87 9.16 6.02
N ASP A 30 -7.17 9.99 6.78
CA ASP A 30 -7.52 10.34 8.16
C ASP A 30 -8.52 11.51 8.20
N VAL A 31 -9.78 11.19 7.95
CA VAL A 31 -10.89 12.14 8.02
C VAL A 31 -11.88 11.71 9.12
N PRO A 32 -12.56 12.65 9.80
CA PRO A 32 -13.50 12.37 10.88
C PRO A 32 -14.85 11.86 10.34
N THR A 33 -14.82 10.87 9.46
CA THR A 33 -16.01 10.28 8.83
C THR A 33 -15.96 8.77 8.97
N PRO A 34 -16.98 8.14 9.58
CA PRO A 34 -16.97 6.71 9.83
C PRO A 34 -17.03 5.90 8.54
N ILE A 35 -16.38 4.74 8.54
CA ILE A 35 -16.49 3.74 7.48
C ILE A 35 -17.49 2.68 7.91
N VAL A 36 -18.58 2.52 7.14
CA VAL A 36 -19.65 1.56 7.45
C VAL A 36 -19.51 0.30 6.63
N LEU A 37 -19.14 -0.80 7.28
CA LEU A 37 -18.98 -2.12 6.69
C LEU A 37 -20.29 -2.94 6.80
N ARG A 38 -21.39 -2.44 6.20
CA ARG A 38 -22.76 -2.93 6.42
C ARG A 38 -22.95 -4.44 6.31
N ASN A 39 -22.27 -5.05 5.35
CA ASN A 39 -22.48 -6.46 5.06
C ASN A 39 -21.45 -7.37 5.75
N VAL A 40 -20.42 -6.81 6.39
CA VAL A 40 -19.35 -7.60 7.04
C VAL A 40 -19.82 -8.11 8.40
N PRO A 41 -19.73 -9.42 8.68
CA PRO A 41 -20.06 -9.97 10.00
C PRO A 41 -19.23 -9.34 11.13
N ALA A 42 -19.85 -9.10 12.29
CA ALA A 42 -19.20 -8.45 13.43
C ALA A 42 -17.92 -9.18 13.85
N ALA A 43 -17.96 -10.52 13.97
CA ALA A 43 -16.78 -11.31 14.33
C ALA A 43 -15.60 -11.13 13.34
N SER A 44 -15.88 -11.05 12.04
CA SER A 44 -14.85 -10.81 11.02
C SER A 44 -14.27 -9.40 11.10
N ARG A 45 -15.12 -8.40 11.39
CA ARG A 45 -14.70 -7.01 11.63
C ARG A 45 -13.83 -6.92 12.88
N ASP A 46 -14.22 -7.58 13.96
CA ASP A 46 -13.53 -7.49 15.25
C ASP A 46 -12.14 -8.16 15.16
N LEU A 47 -12.03 -9.32 14.49
CA LEU A 47 -10.74 -9.95 14.17
C LEU A 47 -9.83 -9.04 13.33
N LEU A 48 -10.39 -8.38 12.31
CA LEU A 48 -9.63 -7.47 11.45
C LEU A 48 -9.11 -6.27 12.25
N VAL A 49 -9.97 -5.67 13.07
CA VAL A 49 -9.66 -4.52 13.90
C VAL A 49 -8.58 -4.85 14.92
N GLU A 50 -8.71 -5.97 15.64
CA GLU A 50 -7.72 -6.43 16.61
C GLU A 50 -6.37 -6.67 15.92
N GLY A 51 -6.37 -7.47 14.85
CA GLY A 51 -5.17 -7.83 14.12
C GLY A 51 -4.45 -6.61 13.55
N LEU A 52 -5.15 -5.68 12.89
CA LEU A 52 -4.53 -4.48 12.33
C LEU A 52 -4.05 -3.50 13.40
N SER A 53 -4.79 -3.37 14.52
CA SER A 53 -4.41 -2.49 15.63
C SER A 53 -3.11 -2.94 16.27
N LEU A 54 -3.00 -4.24 16.58
CA LEU A 54 -1.88 -4.81 17.34
C LEU A 54 -0.67 -5.14 16.47
N ASN A 55 -0.88 -5.50 15.21
CA ASN A 55 0.18 -5.87 14.29
C ASN A 55 0.80 -4.64 13.62
N SER A 56 1.26 -3.66 14.39
CA SER A 56 1.90 -2.45 13.85
C SER A 56 2.77 -1.76 14.89
N SER A 57 3.88 -1.16 14.44
CA SER A 57 4.74 -0.30 15.26
C SER A 57 4.47 1.19 15.08
N SER A 58 3.51 1.57 14.23
CA SER A 58 3.11 2.97 14.02
C SER A 58 2.49 3.56 15.28
N GLU A 59 2.79 4.83 15.55
CA GLU A 59 2.31 5.57 16.71
C GLU A 59 1.75 6.92 16.28
N LYS A 60 0.53 7.23 16.73
CA LYS A 60 -0.15 8.49 16.48
C LYS A 60 -0.19 9.31 17.76
N VAL A 61 0.23 10.57 17.67
CA VAL A 61 0.33 11.49 18.81
C VAL A 61 -0.47 12.75 18.55
N VAL A 62 -0.84 13.43 19.63
CA VAL A 62 -1.46 14.75 19.55
C VAL A 62 -0.39 15.82 19.46
N CYS A 63 -0.43 16.60 18.40
CA CYS A 63 0.44 17.76 18.21
C CYS A 63 -0.30 19.04 18.59
N ARG A 64 0.40 19.93 19.30
CA ARG A 64 -0.05 21.27 19.69
C ARG A 64 0.80 22.38 19.10
N THR A 65 1.81 22.02 18.33
CA THR A 65 2.72 22.93 17.63
C THR A 65 2.69 22.64 16.14
N GLY A 66 2.80 23.70 15.34
CA GLY A 66 2.92 23.63 13.89
C GLY A 66 4.34 23.25 13.45
N ARG A 67 4.56 23.20 12.14
CA ARG A 67 5.88 22.87 11.56
C ARG A 67 6.96 23.87 11.92
N ASP A 68 6.58 25.11 12.14
CA ASP A 68 7.49 26.23 12.44
C ASP A 68 7.73 26.36 13.96
N GLY A 69 7.24 25.41 14.77
CA GLY A 69 7.36 25.41 16.22
C GLY A 69 6.33 26.28 16.95
N GLU A 70 5.56 27.08 16.22
CA GLU A 70 4.49 27.91 16.79
C GLU A 70 3.32 27.08 17.32
N SER A 71 2.64 27.58 18.36
CA SER A 71 1.45 26.91 18.90
C SER A 71 0.29 26.97 17.91
N VAL A 72 -0.36 25.84 17.67
CA VAL A 72 -1.58 25.81 16.85
C VAL A 72 -2.82 26.04 17.71
N ALA A 73 -3.78 26.80 17.17
CA ALA A 73 -5.04 27.11 17.87
C ALA A 73 -5.87 25.87 18.21
N ARG A 74 -5.75 24.79 17.42
CA ARG A 74 -6.42 23.51 17.66
C ARG A 74 -5.41 22.37 17.59
N PRO A 75 -5.38 21.47 18.58
CA PRO A 75 -4.56 20.28 18.51
C PRO A 75 -5.01 19.39 17.36
N TYR A 76 -4.09 18.62 16.80
CA TYR A 76 -4.38 17.68 15.72
C TYR A 76 -3.61 16.37 15.90
N TRP A 77 -4.12 15.30 15.29
CA TRP A 77 -3.44 14.01 15.30
C TRP A 77 -2.35 13.95 14.23
N GLN A 78 -1.19 13.42 14.60
CA GLN A 78 -0.07 13.25 13.68
C GLN A 78 0.60 11.89 13.89
N TRP A 79 0.90 11.20 12.79
CA TRP A 79 1.75 10.03 12.82
C TRP A 79 3.20 10.44 13.12
N ARG A 80 3.84 9.74 14.07
CA ARG A 80 5.26 9.91 14.34
C ARG A 80 6.08 9.51 13.10
N VAL A 81 7.04 10.36 12.74
CA VAL A 81 7.87 10.14 11.53
C VAL A 81 8.92 9.04 11.75
N ASP A 82 9.34 8.84 13.00
CA ASP A 82 10.36 7.88 13.43
C ASP A 82 9.80 6.50 13.83
N LYS A 83 8.48 6.29 13.72
CA LYS A 83 7.80 5.05 14.12
C LYS A 83 6.90 4.51 13.03
N GLY A 84 7.05 3.21 12.75
CA GLY A 84 6.19 2.49 11.82
C GLY A 84 6.40 2.88 10.36
N ASN A 85 5.36 2.75 9.55
CA ASN A 85 5.43 3.02 8.11
C ASN A 85 4.08 3.53 7.58
N LYS A 86 4.08 4.15 6.40
CA LYS A 86 2.88 4.75 5.80
C LYS A 86 1.77 3.75 5.46
N THR A 87 2.11 2.48 5.20
CA THR A 87 1.11 1.42 4.95
C THR A 87 0.37 1.10 6.24
N ASP A 88 1.11 0.98 7.35
CA ASP A 88 0.55 0.78 8.68
C ASP A 88 -0.33 1.96 9.11
N ASN A 89 0.14 3.18 8.88
CA ASN A 89 -0.64 4.40 9.15
C ASN A 89 -1.99 4.36 8.43
N ALA A 90 -2.00 3.99 7.14
CA ALA A 90 -3.22 3.86 6.35
C ALA A 90 -4.19 2.82 6.93
N LEU A 91 -3.66 1.66 7.37
CA LEU A 91 -4.45 0.58 7.97
C LEU A 91 -5.03 0.98 9.32
N LEU A 92 -4.27 1.70 10.15
CA LEU A 92 -4.73 2.18 11.45
C LEU A 92 -5.73 3.34 11.32
N ASP A 93 -5.55 4.25 10.35
CA ASP A 93 -6.54 5.28 10.00
C ASP A 93 -7.86 4.63 9.54
N PHE A 94 -7.78 3.54 8.76
CA PHE A 94 -8.96 2.74 8.41
C PHE A 94 -9.62 2.11 9.63
N VAL A 95 -8.87 1.47 10.52
CA VAL A 95 -9.39 0.89 11.77
C VAL A 95 -10.07 1.94 12.63
N ASP A 96 -9.41 3.08 12.83
CA ASP A 96 -9.98 4.19 13.59
C ASP A 96 -11.34 4.57 13.04
N ARG A 97 -11.45 4.74 11.71
CA ARG A 97 -12.70 5.14 11.07
C ARG A 97 -13.78 4.06 11.07
N VAL A 98 -13.41 2.78 11.06
CA VAL A 98 -14.37 1.68 11.26
C VAL A 98 -14.95 1.74 12.68
N LEU A 99 -14.13 2.07 13.68
CA LEU A 99 -14.53 2.16 15.08
C LEU A 99 -15.09 3.53 15.51
N LEU A 100 -14.94 4.58 14.68
CA LEU A 100 -15.49 5.91 14.95
C LEU A 100 -17.02 5.93 15.03
N GLN A 101 -17.72 4.91 14.51
CA GLN A 101 -19.18 4.82 14.59
C GLN A 101 -19.71 4.93 16.03
N ASP A 102 -18.90 4.51 16.99
CA ASP A 102 -19.27 4.42 18.41
C ASP A 102 -18.60 5.51 19.28
N GLY A 103 -17.93 6.51 18.69
CA GLY A 103 -17.08 7.47 19.43
C GLY A 103 -17.20 8.93 19.01
N ASP A 104 -16.73 9.83 19.87
CA ASP A 104 -16.61 11.27 19.60
C ASP A 104 -15.42 11.53 18.65
N PRO A 105 -15.62 12.03 17.42
CA PRO A 105 -14.54 12.32 16.48
C PRO A 105 -13.64 13.48 16.93
N THR A 106 -14.06 14.25 17.95
CA THR A 106 -13.29 15.35 18.55
C THR A 106 -12.44 14.92 19.74
N ASP A 107 -12.48 13.63 20.11
CA ASP A 107 -11.65 13.07 21.18
C ASP A 107 -10.15 13.15 20.82
N MET A 108 -9.42 13.92 21.64
CA MET A 108 -7.97 14.10 21.55
C MET A 108 -7.21 13.36 22.67
N THR A 109 -7.88 12.46 23.40
CA THR A 109 -7.23 11.65 24.45
C THR A 109 -6.63 10.38 23.88
N SER A 110 -7.36 9.69 23.01
CA SER A 110 -6.93 8.43 22.41
C SER A 110 -7.67 8.17 21.10
N ARG A 111 -6.99 7.54 20.16
CA ARG A 111 -7.62 7.01 18.95
C ARG A 111 -8.20 5.61 19.20
N PRO A 112 -9.24 5.19 18.45
CA PRO A 112 -9.82 3.86 18.62
C PRO A 112 -8.81 2.71 18.59
N HIS A 113 -7.86 2.69 17.65
CA HIS A 113 -6.82 1.64 17.62
C HIS A 113 -5.91 1.64 18.86
N GLN A 114 -5.65 2.81 19.46
CA GLN A 114 -4.87 2.92 20.70
C GLN A 114 -5.63 2.32 21.88
N ARG A 115 -6.96 2.49 21.91
CA ARG A 115 -7.82 1.86 22.92
C ARG A 115 -7.83 0.34 22.77
N VAL A 116 -7.86 -0.18 21.54
CA VAL A 116 -7.72 -1.63 21.28
C VAL A 116 -6.39 -2.13 21.84
N ARG A 117 -5.27 -1.45 21.54
CA ARG A 117 -3.94 -1.79 22.08
C ARG A 117 -3.90 -1.79 23.60
N ALA A 118 -4.43 -0.75 24.25
CA ALA A 118 -4.47 -0.65 25.70
C ALA A 118 -5.41 -1.70 26.34
N GLY A 119 -6.41 -2.17 25.60
CA GLY A 119 -7.35 -3.20 26.02
C GLY A 119 -6.78 -4.62 26.04
N SER A 120 -5.67 -4.89 25.34
CA SER A 120 -5.00 -6.21 25.30
C SER A 120 -4.23 -6.53 26.59
N ARG A 121 -4.96 -6.61 27.72
CA ARG A 121 -4.41 -6.77 29.08
C ARG A 121 -3.63 -8.06 29.31
N HIS A 122 -3.93 -9.12 28.56
CA HIS A 122 -3.23 -10.41 28.66
C HIS A 122 -1.92 -10.43 27.87
N GLY A 123 -1.59 -9.33 27.18
CA GLY A 123 -0.35 -9.17 26.42
C GLY A 123 -0.41 -9.68 24.99
N PHE A 124 0.62 -9.32 24.23
CA PHE A 124 0.82 -9.76 22.86
C PHE A 124 2.33 -9.82 22.53
N ALA A 125 2.72 -10.66 21.57
CA ALA A 125 4.08 -10.79 21.06
C ALA A 125 4.12 -10.42 19.57
N ILE A 126 4.92 -9.42 19.20
CA ILE A 126 5.05 -8.96 17.81
C ILE A 126 6.26 -9.62 17.14
N PHE A 127 6.04 -10.18 15.96
CA PHE A 127 7.08 -10.69 15.06
C PHE A 127 7.17 -9.75 13.85
N PRO A 128 8.15 -8.84 13.83
CA PRO A 128 8.17 -7.70 12.92
C PRO A 128 8.39 -8.11 11.46
N PHE A 129 8.10 -7.16 10.57
CA PHE A 129 8.32 -7.33 9.14
C PHE A 129 9.81 -7.44 8.83
N THR A 130 10.17 -8.37 7.92
CA THR A 130 11.47 -8.38 7.26
C THR A 130 11.28 -8.47 5.75
N SER A 131 12.23 -7.92 4.98
CA SER A 131 12.21 -7.98 3.51
C SER A 131 12.26 -9.41 2.97
N GLU A 132 12.86 -10.32 3.73
CA GLU A 132 12.93 -11.74 3.42
C GLU A 132 11.54 -12.40 3.50
N ARG A 133 10.82 -12.19 4.61
CA ARG A 133 9.53 -12.87 4.86
C ARG A 133 8.33 -12.17 4.22
N LYS A 134 8.39 -10.83 4.05
CA LYS A 134 7.36 -9.99 3.41
C LYS A 134 5.98 -9.94 4.09
N PHE A 135 5.91 -10.33 5.36
CA PHE A 135 4.74 -10.15 6.23
C PHE A 135 5.20 -9.79 7.65
N MET A 136 4.28 -9.42 8.52
CA MET A 136 4.47 -9.32 9.97
C MET A 136 3.32 -10.01 10.70
N SER A 137 3.56 -10.46 11.93
CA SER A 137 2.54 -11.11 12.74
C SER A 137 2.56 -10.65 14.19
N VAL A 138 1.44 -10.85 14.87
CA VAL A 138 1.32 -10.66 16.30
C VAL A 138 0.54 -11.84 16.88
N VAL A 139 0.97 -12.36 18.02
CA VAL A 139 0.19 -13.34 18.80
C VAL A 139 -0.43 -12.63 19.98
N VAL A 140 -1.74 -12.75 20.11
CA VAL A 140 -2.55 -12.04 21.11
C VAL A 140 -3.16 -13.06 22.06
N ALA A 141 -3.04 -12.82 23.35
CA ALA A 141 -3.73 -13.61 24.36
C ALA A 141 -5.15 -13.07 24.57
N GLY A 142 -6.14 -13.89 24.19
CA GLY A 142 -7.55 -13.61 24.37
C GLY A 142 -8.12 -14.10 25.70
N PRO A 143 -9.40 -13.81 25.98
CA PRO A 143 -10.10 -14.36 27.13
C PRO A 143 -10.05 -15.90 27.15
N GLY A 144 -9.92 -16.49 28.33
CA GLY A 144 -9.85 -17.95 28.48
C GLY A 144 -8.55 -18.59 27.98
N GLY A 145 -7.49 -17.80 27.78
CA GLY A 145 -6.17 -18.29 27.36
C GLY A 145 -6.04 -18.59 25.88
N VAL A 146 -7.07 -18.31 25.07
CA VAL A 146 -7.04 -18.57 23.63
C VAL A 146 -6.02 -17.65 22.95
N LEU A 147 -5.01 -18.24 22.31
CA LEU A 147 -4.01 -17.48 21.57
C LEU A 147 -4.40 -17.38 20.09
N THR A 148 -4.41 -16.14 19.58
CA THR A 148 -4.69 -15.87 18.16
C THR A 148 -3.48 -15.20 17.52
N GLN A 149 -2.93 -15.82 16.47
CA GLN A 149 -1.94 -15.20 15.62
C GLN A 149 -2.64 -14.39 14.54
N HIS A 150 -2.39 -13.09 14.46
CA HIS A 150 -2.81 -12.23 13.38
C HIS A 150 -1.64 -11.96 12.45
N VAL A 151 -1.85 -12.09 11.14
CA VAL A 151 -0.82 -11.91 10.10
C VAL A 151 -1.28 -10.87 9.10
N LYS A 152 -0.39 -9.94 8.74
CA LYS A 152 -0.60 -9.02 7.61
C LYS A 152 0.67 -8.90 6.77
N GLY A 153 0.52 -8.81 5.46
CA GLY A 153 1.67 -8.74 4.56
C GLY A 153 1.29 -8.67 3.09
N GLY A 154 2.25 -8.91 2.20
CA GLY A 154 1.98 -9.01 0.77
C GLY A 154 0.90 -10.07 0.52
N SER A 155 -0.14 -9.71 -0.23
CA SER A 155 -1.35 -10.53 -0.38
C SER A 155 -1.08 -11.94 -0.89
N ASP A 156 -0.18 -12.09 -1.87
CA ASP A 156 0.18 -13.40 -2.43
C ASP A 156 0.87 -14.27 -1.38
N ARG A 157 1.79 -13.67 -0.61
CA ARG A 157 2.55 -14.38 0.43
C ARG A 157 1.67 -14.84 1.58
N VAL A 158 0.74 -14.01 2.02
CA VAL A 158 -0.20 -14.38 3.09
C VAL A 158 -1.17 -15.46 2.61
N LEU A 159 -1.62 -15.41 1.35
CA LEU A 159 -2.53 -16.42 0.79
C LEU A 159 -1.87 -17.80 0.67
N GLU A 160 -0.57 -17.87 0.41
CA GLU A 160 0.20 -19.14 0.41
C GLU A 160 0.17 -19.83 1.79
N MET A 161 0.08 -19.06 2.87
CA MET A 161 0.08 -19.57 4.24
C MET A 161 -1.32 -20.01 4.72
N CYS A 162 -2.35 -19.78 3.90
CA CYS A 162 -3.73 -20.09 4.26
C CYS A 162 -4.18 -21.45 3.70
N ASP A 163 -4.89 -22.21 4.53
CA ASP A 163 -5.59 -23.45 4.18
C ASP A 163 -7.12 -23.33 4.34
N ARG A 164 -7.59 -22.23 4.95
CA ARG A 164 -9.00 -21.87 5.13
C ARG A 164 -9.22 -20.40 4.77
N TYR A 165 -10.48 -20.00 4.69
CA TYR A 165 -10.89 -18.61 4.51
C TYR A 165 -12.19 -18.32 5.26
N VAL A 166 -12.44 -17.04 5.56
CA VAL A 166 -13.72 -16.57 6.07
C VAL A 166 -14.65 -16.26 4.89
N SER A 167 -15.80 -16.93 4.82
CA SER A 167 -16.79 -16.70 3.78
C SER A 167 -17.68 -15.49 4.08
N ALA A 168 -18.56 -15.14 3.13
CA ALA A 168 -19.43 -13.97 3.28
C ALA A 168 -20.37 -14.06 4.50
N SER A 169 -20.72 -15.25 4.95
CA SER A 169 -21.52 -15.45 6.16
C SER A 169 -20.72 -15.28 7.46
N GLY A 170 -19.39 -15.20 7.37
CA GLY A 170 -18.48 -15.19 8.52
C GLY A 170 -18.00 -16.58 8.95
N ALA A 171 -18.41 -17.63 8.24
CA ALA A 171 -17.98 -19.00 8.52
C ALA A 171 -16.57 -19.27 7.98
N GLU A 172 -15.80 -20.10 8.70
CA GLU A 172 -14.52 -20.59 8.21
C GLU A 172 -14.72 -21.82 7.32
N GLU A 173 -14.24 -21.74 6.08
CA GLU A 173 -14.37 -22.80 5.08
C GLU A 173 -12.99 -23.22 4.53
N PRO A 174 -12.82 -24.48 4.09
CA PRO A 174 -11.58 -24.93 3.46
C PRO A 174 -11.25 -24.12 2.20
N LEU A 175 -9.98 -23.74 2.04
CA LEU A 175 -9.50 -23.00 0.87
C LEU A 175 -9.23 -23.97 -0.29
N THR A 176 -10.28 -24.32 -1.02
CA THR A 176 -10.18 -25.10 -2.26
C THR A 176 -9.45 -24.35 -3.38
N ASP A 177 -8.93 -25.05 -4.39
CA ASP A 177 -8.24 -24.43 -5.53
C ASP A 177 -9.12 -23.44 -6.31
N SER A 178 -10.42 -23.74 -6.41
CA SER A 178 -11.40 -22.83 -7.01
C SER A 178 -11.50 -21.52 -6.21
N MET A 179 -11.58 -21.61 -4.89
CA MET A 179 -11.63 -20.44 -4.03
C MET A 179 -10.31 -19.66 -4.04
N ARG A 180 -9.17 -20.36 -4.00
CA ARG A 180 -7.85 -19.75 -4.13
C ARG A 180 -7.75 -18.94 -5.42
N THR A 181 -8.22 -19.49 -6.54
CA THR A 181 -8.24 -18.79 -7.83
C THR A 181 -9.13 -17.55 -7.79
N LYS A 182 -10.31 -17.61 -7.14
CA LYS A 182 -11.17 -16.43 -6.94
C LYS A 182 -10.46 -15.32 -6.16
N ILE A 183 -9.77 -15.65 -5.07
CA ILE A 183 -9.01 -14.67 -4.28
C ILE A 183 -7.85 -14.08 -5.09
N VAL A 184 -7.13 -14.89 -5.87
CA VAL A 184 -6.06 -14.40 -6.76
C VAL A 184 -6.60 -13.42 -7.80
N VAL A 185 -7.80 -13.66 -8.36
CA VAL A 185 -8.46 -12.72 -9.27
C VAL A 185 -8.80 -11.41 -8.55
N GLN A 186 -9.27 -11.45 -7.30
CA GLN A 186 -9.52 -10.24 -6.49
C GLN A 186 -8.24 -9.45 -6.23
N ILE A 187 -7.14 -10.13 -5.88
CA ILE A 187 -5.80 -9.52 -5.70
C ILE A 187 -5.39 -8.79 -6.99
N ARG A 188 -5.44 -9.48 -8.13
CA ARG A 188 -5.09 -8.89 -9.44
C ARG A 188 -5.98 -7.71 -9.81
N SER A 189 -7.28 -7.79 -9.52
CA SER A 189 -8.21 -6.68 -9.76
C SER A 189 -7.79 -5.44 -8.98
N LEU A 190 -7.47 -5.56 -7.69
CA LEU A 190 -7.05 -4.41 -6.90
C LEU A 190 -5.68 -3.87 -7.36
N ALA A 191 -4.74 -4.75 -7.70
CA ALA A 191 -3.44 -4.36 -8.22
C ALA A 191 -3.55 -3.58 -9.54
N ASN A 192 -4.43 -4.01 -10.45
CA ASN A 192 -4.73 -3.33 -11.71
C ASN A 192 -5.31 -1.92 -11.49
N ASP A 193 -6.03 -1.72 -10.39
CA ASP A 193 -6.56 -0.43 -9.97
C ASP A 193 -5.52 0.43 -9.22
N ALA A 194 -4.22 0.14 -9.37
CA ALA A 194 -3.10 0.80 -8.71
C ALA A 194 -3.03 0.65 -7.18
N ASN A 195 -3.72 -0.36 -6.60
CA ASN A 195 -3.66 -0.59 -5.17
C ASN A 195 -2.43 -1.41 -4.79
N ARG A 196 -1.75 -0.99 -3.72
CA ARG A 196 -0.92 -1.88 -2.92
C ARG A 196 -1.84 -2.85 -2.17
N THR A 197 -1.72 -4.14 -2.47
CA THR A 197 -2.56 -5.19 -1.87
C THR A 197 -1.93 -5.77 -0.62
N ILE A 198 -2.67 -5.73 0.50
CA ILE A 198 -2.28 -6.33 1.77
C ILE A 198 -3.24 -7.47 2.09
N GLY A 199 -2.71 -8.67 2.26
CA GLY A 199 -3.46 -9.81 2.78
C GLY A 199 -3.46 -9.77 4.30
N VAL A 200 -4.62 -10.10 4.90
CA VAL A 200 -4.78 -10.25 6.34
C VAL A 200 -5.37 -11.63 6.60
N ALA A 201 -4.75 -12.35 7.54
CA ALA A 201 -5.15 -13.68 7.95
C ALA A 201 -4.99 -13.83 9.45
N TYR A 202 -5.60 -14.87 10.03
CA TYR A 202 -5.40 -15.24 11.42
C TYR A 202 -5.31 -16.75 11.59
N GLY A 203 -4.74 -17.20 12.69
CA GLY A 203 -4.63 -18.62 13.05
C GLY A 203 -4.79 -18.79 14.55
N ARG A 204 -5.27 -19.97 14.96
CA ARG A 204 -5.34 -20.36 16.37
C ARG A 204 -4.00 -20.98 16.76
N VAL A 205 -3.46 -20.57 17.89
CA VAL A 205 -2.18 -21.08 18.40
C VAL A 205 -2.45 -21.92 19.64
N ASP A 206 -1.89 -23.13 19.68
CA ASP A 206 -1.98 -23.99 20.84
C ASP A 206 -1.05 -23.51 21.95
N GLY A 207 -1.52 -23.63 23.20
CA GLY A 207 -0.77 -23.24 24.40
C GLY A 207 -1.46 -22.14 25.21
N GLU A 208 -0.91 -21.88 26.40
CA GLU A 208 -1.50 -20.96 27.39
C GLU A 208 -0.68 -19.67 27.57
N ALA A 209 0.51 -19.60 26.97
CA ALA A 209 1.44 -18.48 27.13
C ALA A 209 1.89 -17.92 25.79
N LEU A 210 2.20 -16.62 25.76
CA LEU A 210 2.72 -15.96 24.57
C LEU A 210 4.03 -16.64 24.12
N PRO A 211 4.15 -17.00 22.83
CA PRO A 211 5.30 -17.74 22.36
C PRO A 211 6.53 -16.82 22.25
N ALA A 212 7.70 -17.37 22.58
CA ALA A 212 8.98 -16.66 22.43
C ALA A 212 9.45 -16.57 20.97
N SER A 213 9.03 -17.52 20.12
CA SER A 213 9.29 -17.57 18.69
C SER A 213 7.99 -17.50 17.89
N GLU A 214 8.10 -17.11 16.62
CA GLU A 214 6.92 -17.00 15.77
C GLU A 214 6.28 -18.38 15.54
N PRO A 215 5.00 -18.57 15.89
CA PRO A 215 4.34 -19.84 15.67
C PRO A 215 4.11 -20.06 14.18
N THR A 216 4.19 -21.32 13.77
CA THR A 216 3.85 -21.79 12.43
C THR A 216 2.55 -22.59 12.53
N VAL A 217 1.42 -21.92 12.33
CA VAL A 217 0.09 -22.54 12.35
C VAL A 217 -0.62 -22.34 11.01
N PRO A 218 -1.55 -23.23 10.63
CA PRO A 218 -2.40 -23.00 9.48
C PRO A 218 -3.22 -21.71 9.65
N LEU A 219 -3.32 -20.91 8.59
CA LEU A 219 -4.01 -19.63 8.62
C LEU A 219 -5.35 -19.65 7.87
N VAL A 220 -6.24 -18.79 8.35
CA VAL A 220 -7.53 -18.49 7.76
C VAL A 220 -7.44 -17.12 7.07
N TRP A 221 -7.62 -17.10 5.76
CA TRP A 221 -7.69 -15.84 5.00
C TRP A 221 -8.91 -15.02 5.43
N LEU A 222 -8.67 -13.81 5.94
CA LEU A 222 -9.71 -12.95 6.50
C LEU A 222 -10.07 -11.79 5.55
N ALA A 223 -9.06 -11.07 5.08
CA ALA A 223 -9.28 -9.85 4.31
C ALA A 223 -8.20 -9.57 3.27
N LEU A 224 -8.59 -8.85 2.24
CA LEU A 224 -7.73 -8.22 1.25
C LEU A 224 -7.95 -6.72 1.34
N VAL A 225 -6.91 -5.95 1.62
CA VAL A 225 -7.00 -4.49 1.72
C VAL A 225 -6.23 -3.85 0.58
N GLY A 226 -6.89 -2.97 -0.17
CA GLY A 226 -6.30 -2.14 -1.22
C GLY A 226 -5.96 -0.76 -0.68
N ILE A 227 -4.66 -0.44 -0.68
CA ILE A 227 -4.14 0.85 -0.24
C ILE A 227 -3.64 1.60 -1.47
N GLN A 228 -4.03 2.86 -1.61
CA GLN A 228 -3.60 3.72 -2.70
C GLN A 228 -2.99 5.01 -2.15
N ASP A 229 -1.99 5.53 -2.87
CA ASP A 229 -1.52 6.90 -2.72
C ASP A 229 -2.29 7.74 -3.76
N PRO A 230 -3.28 8.56 -3.35
CA PRO A 230 -4.11 9.26 -4.30
C PRO A 230 -3.29 10.25 -5.12
N LEU A 231 -3.68 10.41 -6.39
CA LEU A 231 -3.13 11.47 -7.23
C LEU A 231 -3.46 12.83 -6.64
N ARG A 232 -2.57 13.80 -6.86
CA ARG A 232 -2.93 15.19 -6.61
C ARG A 232 -4.03 15.59 -7.62
N PRO A 233 -5.11 16.27 -7.20
CA PRO A 233 -6.24 16.58 -8.08
C PRO A 233 -5.84 17.33 -9.36
N GLU A 234 -4.83 18.17 -9.27
CA GLU A 234 -4.29 18.98 -10.37
C GLU A 234 -3.43 18.22 -11.38
N VAL A 235 -2.94 17.02 -11.04
CA VAL A 235 -1.93 16.30 -11.84
C VAL A 235 -2.44 15.86 -13.22
N PRO A 236 -3.62 15.22 -13.36
CA PRO A 236 -4.13 14.84 -14.68
C PRO A 236 -4.28 16.03 -15.63
N ASP A 237 -4.71 17.18 -15.10
CA ASP A 237 -4.85 18.40 -15.88
C ASP A 237 -3.50 19.02 -16.26
N ALA A 238 -2.54 19.03 -15.33
CA ALA A 238 -1.19 19.50 -15.60
C ALA A 238 -0.48 18.65 -16.67
N VAL A 239 -0.56 17.31 -16.56
CA VAL A 239 0.01 16.39 -17.56
C VAL A 239 -0.59 16.65 -18.94
N ARG A 240 -1.91 16.82 -19.03
CA ARG A 240 -2.60 17.10 -20.29
C ARG A 240 -2.11 18.42 -20.91
N LYS A 241 -1.98 19.48 -20.12
CA LYS A 241 -1.47 20.78 -20.60
C LYS A 241 -0.04 20.67 -21.13
N CYS A 242 0.85 19.94 -20.43
CA CYS A 242 2.20 19.68 -20.92
C CYS A 242 2.20 18.95 -22.27
N GLN A 243 1.41 17.88 -22.38
CA GLN A 243 1.29 17.10 -23.61
C GLN A 243 0.73 17.94 -24.77
N GLN A 244 -0.25 18.81 -24.53
CA GLN A 244 -0.80 19.74 -25.54
C GLN A 244 0.23 20.78 -26.01
N ALA A 245 1.19 21.14 -25.15
CA ALA A 245 2.29 22.03 -25.50
C ALA A 245 3.46 21.33 -26.22
N GLY A 246 3.33 20.03 -26.55
CA GLY A 246 4.38 19.24 -27.19
C GLY A 246 5.43 18.69 -26.22
N VAL A 247 5.22 18.79 -24.90
CA VAL A 247 6.14 18.25 -23.90
C VAL A 247 5.79 16.79 -23.58
N THR A 248 6.76 15.88 -23.77
CA THR A 248 6.58 14.47 -23.41
C THR A 248 6.84 14.25 -21.92
N VAL A 249 5.79 13.97 -21.17
CA VAL A 249 5.87 13.66 -19.73
C VAL A 249 6.25 12.19 -19.55
N ARG A 250 7.28 11.91 -18.75
CA ARG A 250 7.75 10.56 -18.42
C ARG A 250 7.74 10.32 -16.90
N MET A 251 7.27 9.17 -16.46
CA MET A 251 7.25 8.75 -15.06
C MET A 251 8.45 7.82 -14.78
N CYS A 252 9.25 8.15 -13.76
CA CYS A 252 10.25 7.25 -13.19
C CYS A 252 9.92 7.01 -11.73
N THR A 253 9.88 5.75 -11.30
CA THR A 253 9.52 5.37 -9.93
C THR A 253 10.19 4.07 -9.47
N GLY A 254 10.43 3.95 -8.17
CA GLY A 254 10.90 2.72 -7.52
C GLY A 254 9.81 1.66 -7.32
N ASP A 255 8.54 1.99 -7.61
CA ASP A 255 7.42 1.05 -7.50
C ASP A 255 7.52 -0.10 -8.51
N ASN A 256 6.69 -1.13 -8.34
CA ASN A 256 6.60 -2.22 -9.32
C ASN A 256 5.99 -1.72 -10.66
N LEU A 257 6.18 -2.50 -11.73
CA LEU A 257 5.76 -2.11 -13.07
C LEU A 257 4.25 -1.92 -13.18
N ASP A 258 3.46 -2.84 -12.63
CA ASP A 258 2.00 -2.81 -12.73
C ASP A 258 1.41 -1.57 -12.05
N THR A 259 1.88 -1.23 -10.85
CA THR A 259 1.48 -0.01 -10.14
C THR A 259 1.91 1.24 -10.90
N ALA A 260 3.15 1.28 -11.42
CA ALA A 260 3.60 2.42 -12.22
C ALA A 260 2.76 2.62 -13.48
N VAL A 261 2.41 1.54 -14.18
CA VAL A 261 1.52 1.55 -15.36
C VAL A 261 0.10 2.00 -14.98
N ALA A 262 -0.45 1.48 -13.88
CA ALA A 262 -1.79 1.85 -13.45
C ALA A 262 -1.89 3.34 -13.06
N ILE A 263 -0.91 3.86 -12.30
CA ILE A 263 -0.88 5.28 -11.90
C ILE A 263 -0.61 6.18 -13.10
N SER A 264 0.31 5.80 -14.00
CA SER A 264 0.58 6.58 -15.21
C SER A 264 -0.61 6.64 -16.16
N ARG A 265 -1.47 5.61 -16.21
CA ARG A 265 -2.76 5.67 -16.93
C ARG A 265 -3.71 6.68 -16.30
N GLN A 266 -3.85 6.67 -14.97
CA GLN A 266 -4.68 7.64 -14.25
C GLN A 266 -4.18 9.08 -14.44
N CYS A 267 -2.86 9.30 -14.55
CA CYS A 267 -2.28 10.60 -14.88
C CYS A 267 -2.44 11.02 -16.36
N GLY A 268 -2.79 10.11 -17.27
CA GLY A 268 -2.76 10.34 -18.72
C GLY A 268 -1.36 10.24 -19.37
N ILE A 269 -0.35 9.78 -18.62
CA ILE A 269 1.03 9.61 -19.09
C ILE A 269 1.14 8.39 -20.02
N TYR A 270 0.57 7.24 -19.61
CA TYR A 270 0.69 5.98 -20.35
C TYR A 270 -0.63 5.60 -21.04
N ASN A 271 -0.55 5.26 -22.33
CA ASN A 271 -1.62 4.66 -23.10
C ASN A 271 -1.06 3.65 -24.11
N ARG A 272 -1.38 2.38 -23.89
CA ARG A 272 -0.93 1.28 -24.76
C ARG A 272 -1.38 1.45 -26.22
N LEU A 273 -2.55 2.05 -26.46
CA LEU A 273 -3.07 2.28 -27.82
C LEU A 273 -2.27 3.34 -28.59
N ARG A 274 -1.52 4.21 -27.91
CA ARG A 274 -0.58 5.16 -28.52
C ARG A 274 0.77 4.54 -28.88
N GLY A 275 0.98 3.27 -28.51
CA GLY A 275 2.28 2.60 -28.60
C GLY A 275 3.25 2.99 -27.47
N ASP A 276 2.74 3.52 -26.36
CA ASP A 276 3.56 3.90 -25.21
C ASP A 276 4.21 2.67 -24.56
N VAL A 277 5.50 2.79 -24.20
CA VAL A 277 6.31 1.73 -23.61
C VAL A 277 6.52 1.98 -22.13
N ALA A 278 6.39 0.91 -21.34
CA ALA A 278 6.70 0.87 -19.93
C ALA A 278 7.66 -0.31 -19.67
N MET A 279 8.73 -0.08 -18.91
CA MET A 279 9.70 -1.11 -18.56
C MET A 279 10.32 -0.87 -17.18
N THR A 280 11.03 -1.85 -16.66
CA THR A 280 11.81 -1.72 -15.43
C THR A 280 13.15 -1.01 -15.68
N GLY A 281 13.73 -0.42 -14.64
CA GLY A 281 15.07 0.18 -14.70
C GLY A 281 16.13 -0.83 -15.12
N LYS A 282 15.99 -2.11 -14.71
CA LYS A 282 16.88 -3.20 -15.15
C LYS A 282 16.83 -3.39 -16.67
N GLU A 283 15.62 -3.51 -17.24
CA GLU A 283 15.44 -3.68 -18.69
C GLU A 283 15.98 -2.48 -19.46
N PHE A 284 15.68 -1.27 -18.99
CA PHE A 284 16.21 -0.04 -19.59
C PHE A 284 17.75 0.00 -19.59
N ARG A 285 18.39 -0.28 -18.44
CA ARG A 285 19.86 -0.33 -18.36
C ARG A 285 20.45 -1.35 -19.33
N SER A 286 19.86 -2.54 -19.41
CA SER A 286 20.31 -3.57 -20.36
C SER A 286 20.23 -3.07 -21.80
N LEU A 287 19.13 -2.44 -22.20
CA LEU A 287 18.99 -1.85 -23.53
C LEU A 287 20.05 -0.78 -23.81
N VAL A 288 20.35 0.07 -22.83
CA VAL A 288 21.40 1.09 -22.99
C VAL A 288 22.78 0.44 -23.12
N TYR A 289 23.13 -0.52 -22.27
CA TYR A 289 24.44 -1.18 -22.33
C TYR A 289 24.65 -1.99 -23.62
N ASP A 290 23.60 -2.61 -24.15
CA ASP A 290 23.66 -3.33 -25.42
C ASP A 290 23.78 -2.38 -26.63
N ALA A 291 23.28 -1.15 -26.49
CA ALA A 291 23.28 -0.15 -27.56
C ALA A 291 24.52 0.76 -27.57
N TYR A 292 24.99 1.16 -26.38
CA TYR A 292 25.99 2.20 -26.23
C TYR A 292 27.32 1.82 -26.88
N GLY A 293 27.93 2.77 -27.60
CA GLY A 293 29.18 2.56 -28.34
C GLY A 293 29.00 1.94 -29.74
N SER A 294 27.79 1.56 -30.14
CA SER A 294 27.49 1.06 -31.49
C SER A 294 26.40 1.90 -32.16
N SER A 295 26.76 2.67 -33.20
CA SER A 295 25.79 3.50 -33.93
C SER A 295 24.60 2.68 -34.47
N ALA A 296 24.85 1.47 -34.96
CA ALA A 296 23.81 0.60 -35.49
C ALA A 296 22.83 0.11 -34.41
N ASN A 297 23.28 -0.09 -33.17
CA ASN A 297 22.39 -0.48 -32.07
C ASN A 297 21.67 0.74 -31.48
N MET A 298 22.32 1.91 -31.44
CA MET A 298 21.70 3.16 -31.03
C MET A 298 20.51 3.52 -31.94
N GLU A 299 20.61 3.32 -33.25
CA GLU A 299 19.49 3.50 -34.20
C GLU A 299 18.26 2.61 -33.89
N LYS A 300 18.47 1.43 -33.26
CA LYS A 300 17.38 0.56 -32.80
C LYS A 300 16.85 0.96 -31.42
N PHE A 301 17.69 1.55 -30.58
CA PHE A 301 17.34 2.00 -29.23
C PHE A 301 16.48 3.27 -29.27
N TRP A 302 16.76 4.21 -30.17
CA TRP A 302 16.06 5.50 -30.19
C TRP A 302 14.54 5.40 -30.31
N PRO A 303 13.96 4.61 -31.24
CA PRO A 303 12.51 4.47 -31.33
C PRO A 303 11.86 3.91 -30.05
N ILE A 304 12.60 3.10 -29.27
CA ILE A 304 12.14 2.58 -27.98
C ILE A 304 12.14 3.70 -26.95
N LEU A 305 13.22 4.46 -26.86
CA LEU A 305 13.35 5.61 -25.93
C LEU A 305 12.29 6.69 -26.22
N ASP A 306 12.02 6.96 -27.49
CA ASP A 306 11.03 7.95 -27.93
C ASP A 306 9.62 7.56 -27.43
N ARG A 307 9.30 6.27 -27.37
CA ARG A 307 8.01 5.73 -26.89
C ARG A 307 7.98 5.40 -25.41
N MET A 308 9.12 5.33 -24.74
CA MET A 308 9.21 4.99 -23.33
C MET A 308 8.76 6.15 -22.45
N VAL A 309 7.66 5.92 -21.71
CA VAL A 309 7.06 6.94 -20.83
C VAL A 309 6.96 6.50 -19.37
N VAL A 310 7.24 5.23 -19.05
CA VAL A 310 7.28 4.71 -17.68
C VAL A 310 8.52 3.88 -17.45
N MET A 311 9.30 4.25 -16.43
CA MET A 311 10.36 3.45 -15.84
C MET A 311 9.98 3.05 -14.40
N ALA A 312 9.76 1.77 -14.18
CA ALA A 312 9.46 1.21 -12.86
C ALA A 312 10.70 0.58 -12.21
N ARG A 313 10.67 0.29 -10.91
CA ARG A 313 11.80 -0.28 -10.15
C ARG A 313 13.13 0.47 -10.41
N SER A 314 13.06 1.77 -10.68
CA SER A 314 14.22 2.57 -11.06
C SER A 314 15.11 2.84 -9.84
N GLN A 315 16.41 2.65 -10.01
CA GLN A 315 17.44 3.13 -9.08
C GLN A 315 17.80 4.59 -9.38
N PRO A 316 18.45 5.32 -8.45
CA PRO A 316 18.89 6.71 -8.71
C PRO A 316 19.72 6.85 -9.99
N LEU A 317 20.63 5.91 -10.22
CA LEU A 317 21.47 5.88 -11.42
C LEU A 317 20.67 5.65 -12.71
N ASP A 318 19.52 4.95 -12.66
CA ASP A 318 18.67 4.75 -13.83
C ASP A 318 18.02 6.05 -14.29
N LYS A 319 17.63 6.88 -13.32
CA LYS A 319 17.05 8.21 -13.60
C LYS A 319 18.08 9.09 -14.28
N GLN A 320 19.31 9.12 -13.77
CA GLN A 320 20.41 9.85 -14.39
C GLN A 320 20.71 9.33 -15.79
N LEU A 321 20.75 8.01 -15.97
CA LEU A 321 20.99 7.39 -17.28
C LEU A 321 19.91 7.75 -18.30
N LEU A 322 18.63 7.76 -17.90
CA LEU A 322 17.53 8.19 -18.77
C LEU A 322 17.71 9.64 -19.23
N VAL A 323 18.03 10.54 -18.29
CA VAL A 323 18.26 11.96 -18.60
C VAL A 323 19.43 12.10 -19.59
N LEU A 324 20.54 11.40 -19.35
CA LEU A 324 21.70 11.40 -20.23
C LEU A 324 21.32 10.94 -21.65
N MET A 325 20.60 9.83 -21.79
CA MET A 325 20.19 9.29 -23.10
C MET A 325 19.27 10.25 -23.86
N LEU A 326 18.33 10.91 -23.17
CA LEU A 326 17.46 11.92 -23.77
C LEU A 326 18.26 13.15 -24.22
N MET A 327 19.20 13.63 -23.39
CA MET A 327 20.08 14.74 -23.78
C MET A 327 20.97 14.39 -24.97
N MET A 328 21.48 13.15 -25.04
CA MET A 328 22.23 12.66 -26.21
C MET A 328 21.37 12.59 -27.48
N ARG A 329 20.06 12.37 -27.34
CA ARG A 329 19.09 12.42 -28.44
C ARG A 329 18.75 13.86 -28.87
N GLY A 330 19.26 14.88 -28.17
CA GLY A 330 19.05 16.30 -28.46
C GLY A 330 17.91 16.94 -27.68
N GLU A 331 17.32 16.24 -26.71
CA GLU A 331 16.19 16.73 -25.92
C GLU A 331 16.65 17.66 -24.78
N VAL A 332 15.83 18.66 -24.45
CA VAL A 332 15.97 19.46 -23.23
C VAL A 332 15.09 18.86 -22.14
N VAL A 333 15.71 18.42 -21.04
CA VAL A 333 15.04 17.62 -20.00
C VAL A 333 14.91 18.40 -18.70
N ALA A 334 13.69 18.49 -18.18
CA ALA A 334 13.41 18.93 -16.82
C ALA A 334 13.06 17.73 -15.92
N VAL A 335 13.58 17.71 -14.70
CA VAL A 335 13.35 16.63 -13.73
C VAL A 335 12.64 17.18 -12.50
N THR A 336 11.61 16.47 -12.04
CA THR A 336 10.88 16.78 -10.80
C THR A 336 10.92 15.58 -9.85
N GLY A 337 11.12 15.85 -8.56
CA GLY A 337 11.15 14.84 -7.50
C GLY A 337 11.22 15.47 -6.12
N ASP A 338 10.75 14.74 -5.10
CA ASP A 338 10.76 15.16 -3.69
C ASP A 338 11.67 14.29 -2.80
N GLY A 339 12.14 13.15 -3.33
CA GLY A 339 13.05 12.24 -2.64
C GLY A 339 14.52 12.54 -2.88
N VAL A 340 15.38 11.96 -2.03
CA VAL A 340 16.85 11.95 -2.20
C VAL A 340 17.28 11.15 -3.45
N ASN A 341 16.40 10.27 -3.94
CA ASN A 341 16.66 9.24 -4.96
C ASN A 341 16.41 9.70 -6.38
#